data_AF-A0A959Y297-F1
#
_entry.id   AF-A0A959Y297-F1
#
_cell.length_a   1.000
_cell.length_b   1.000
_cell.length_c   1.000
_cell.angle_alpha   90.00
_cell.angle_beta   90.00
_cell.angle_gamma   90.00
#
_symmetry.space_group_name_H-M   'P 1'
#
loop_
_entity.id
_entity.type
_entity.pdbx_description
1 polymer ?
#
loop_
_entity_poly.entity_id
_entity_poly.type
_entity_poly.pdbx_seq_one_letter_code
_entity_poly.pdbx_strand_id
1 'polypeptide(L)'
;PMRLFLLTSLLLVAFSARAQTYFYINTIQVQPGQPSDQDQVSLALMGDLSSSGAYIVSSSATVSGSTVTLDVVAADPGGLAVLVPHTE
;
A
#
# COMPACT_ATOMS: atom_id res chain seq x y z
N PRO A 1 25.28 30.74 18.60
CA PRO A 1 25.10 30.60 17.14
C PRO A 1 25.19 29.15 16.62
N MET A 2 26.29 28.41 16.83
CA MET A 2 26.46 27.05 16.27
C MET A 2 25.46 26.01 16.82
N ARG A 3 25.12 26.06 18.12
CA ARG A 3 24.11 25.15 18.72
C ARG A 3 22.72 25.33 18.10
N LEU A 4 22.31 26.57 17.84
CA LEU A 4 21.01 26.87 17.25
C LEU A 4 20.93 26.36 15.81
N PHE A 5 22.02 26.51 15.05
CA PHE A 5 22.14 26.00 13.68
C PHE A 5 22.07 24.47 13.64
N LEU A 6 22.72 23.78 14.59
CA LEU A 6 22.67 22.32 14.66
C LEU A 6 21.27 21.80 14.98
N LEU A 7 20.57 22.45 15.91
CA LEU A 7 19.20 22.10 16.31
C LEU A 7 18.19 22.33 15.17
N THR A 8 18.30 23.44 14.43
CA THR A 8 17.42 23.68 13.28
C THR A 8 17.70 22.69 12.15
N SER A 9 18.97 22.38 11.85
CA SER A 9 19.32 21.35 10.87
C SER A 9 18.80 19.97 11.24
N LEU A 10 18.89 19.58 12.52
CA LEU A 10 18.38 18.29 12.99
C LEU A 10 16.85 18.20 12.90
N LEU A 11 16.14 19.29 13.19
CA LEU A 11 14.68 19.35 13.03
C LEU A 11 14.26 19.18 11.57
N LEU A 12 14.94 19.86 10.64
CA LEU A 12 14.66 19.79 9.20
C LEU A 12 14.86 18.39 8.63
N VAL A 13 15.88 17.66 9.08
CA VAL A 13 16.12 16.26 8.64
C VAL A 13 15.03 15.33 9.19
N ALA A 14 14.53 15.55 10.41
CA ALA A 14 13.48 14.73 10.99
C ALA A 14 12.14 14.81 10.21
N PHE A 15 11.81 15.97 9.62
CA PHE A 15 10.61 16.13 8.78
C PHE A 15 10.79 15.65 7.33
N SER A 16 12.02 15.35 6.90
CA SER A 16 12.33 14.94 5.53
C SER A 16 12.20 13.44 5.29
N ALA A 17 12.10 12.64 6.37
CA ALA A 17 11.94 11.20 6.27
C ALA A 17 10.51 10.87 5.82
N ARG A 18 10.28 10.81 4.51
CA ARG A 18 9.07 10.19 3.98
C ARG A 18 9.18 8.69 4.24
N ALA A 19 8.30 8.14 5.07
CA ALA A 19 8.19 6.70 5.21
C ALA A 19 7.81 6.12 3.84
N GLN A 20 8.66 5.27 3.27
CA GLN A 20 8.26 4.42 2.15
C GLN A 20 7.36 3.33 2.71
N THR A 21 6.22 3.12 2.06
CA THR A 21 5.27 2.07 2.44
C THR A 21 5.20 1.02 1.35
N TYR A 22 4.96 -0.23 1.76
CA TYR A 22 4.84 -1.37 0.88
C TYR A 22 3.58 -2.15 1.23
N PHE A 23 2.93 -2.67 0.19
CA PHE A 23 1.88 -3.67 0.30
C PHE A 23 2.45 -5.01 -0.21
N TYR A 24 2.71 -5.94 0.70
CA TYR A 24 3.23 -7.27 0.37
C TYR A 24 2.07 -8.17 0.03
N ILE A 25 2.02 -8.65 -1.21
CA ILE A 25 0.94 -9.53 -1.67
C ILE A 25 1.28 -10.97 -1.28
N ASN A 26 0.37 -11.62 -0.57
CA ASN A 26 0.50 -13.02 -0.17
C ASN A 26 -0.33 -13.91 -1.08
N THR A 27 -1.58 -13.50 -1.36
CA THR A 27 -2.54 -14.27 -2.15
C THR A 27 -3.34 -13.35 -3.08
N ILE A 28 -3.60 -13.83 -4.30
CA ILE A 28 -4.55 -13.24 -5.23
C ILE A 28 -5.70 -14.22 -5.37
N GLN A 29 -6.90 -13.82 -4.96
CA GLN A 29 -8.10 -14.63 -5.10
C GLN A 29 -8.97 -14.07 -6.23
N VAL A 30 -9.42 -14.96 -7.11
CA VAL A 30 -10.33 -14.64 -8.21
C VAL A 30 -11.59 -15.47 -8.07
N GLN A 31 -12.76 -14.83 -8.14
CA GLN A 31 -14.06 -15.46 -8.01
C GLN A 31 -14.99 -15.00 -9.14
N PRO A 32 -15.72 -15.90 -9.83
CA PRO A 32 -15.61 -17.35 -9.74
C PRO A 32 -14.31 -17.86 -10.42
N GLY A 33 -13.74 -18.95 -9.91
CA GLY A 33 -12.48 -19.52 -10.43
C GLY A 33 -12.57 -20.09 -11.86
N GLN A 34 -13.77 -20.21 -12.41
CA GLN A 34 -14.06 -20.56 -13.81
C GLN A 34 -15.16 -19.61 -14.31
N PRO A 35 -14.81 -18.37 -14.71
CA PRO A 35 -15.79 -17.37 -15.10
C PRO A 35 -16.41 -17.69 -16.47
N SER A 36 -17.71 -17.48 -16.58
CA SER A 36 -18.44 -17.43 -17.83
C SER A 36 -18.68 -15.98 -18.25
N ASP A 37 -19.07 -15.75 -19.51
CA ASP A 37 -19.29 -14.42 -20.07
C ASP A 37 -20.40 -13.61 -19.36
N GLN A 38 -21.20 -14.25 -18.50
CA GLN A 38 -22.28 -13.62 -17.74
C GLN A 38 -21.90 -13.40 -16.27
N ASP A 39 -20.75 -13.88 -15.82
CA ASP A 39 -20.36 -13.80 -14.42
C ASP A 39 -19.72 -12.45 -14.10
N GLN A 40 -20.09 -11.90 -12.95
CA GLN A 40 -19.34 -10.81 -12.35
C GLN A 40 -18.07 -11.38 -11.72
N VAL A 41 -16.91 -11.02 -12.27
CA VAL A 41 -15.61 -11.41 -11.73
C VAL A 41 -15.22 -10.46 -10.60
N SER A 42 -14.88 -11.02 -9.44
CA SER A 42 -14.28 -10.32 -8.32
C SER A 42 -12.82 -10.77 -8.15
N LEU A 43 -11.95 -9.81 -7.86
CA LEU A 43 -10.56 -10.06 -7.50
C LEU A 43 -10.31 -9.47 -6.11
N ALA A 44 -9.62 -10.23 -5.26
CA ALA A 44 -9.16 -9.78 -3.95
C ALA A 44 -7.66 -10.02 -3.80
N LEU A 45 -6.94 -9.00 -3.37
CA LEU A 45 -5.52 -9.02 -3.03
C LEU A 45 -5.36 -9.09 -1.52
N MET A 46 -4.93 -10.24 -1.01
CA MET A 46 -4.69 -10.45 0.41
C MET A 46 -3.20 -10.38 0.69
N GLY A 47 -2.82 -9.61 1.69
CA GLY A 47 -1.41 -9.29 1.92
C GLY A 47 -1.18 -8.62 3.26
N ASP A 48 -0.04 -7.94 3.37
CA ASP A 48 0.39 -7.23 4.56
C ASP A 48 0.89 -5.82 4.21
N LEU A 49 0.48 -4.82 4.99
CA LEU A 49 1.05 -3.48 4.97
C LEU A 49 2.33 -3.44 5.80
N SER A 50 3.33 -2.69 5.34
CA SER A 50 4.68 -2.67 5.94
C SER A 50 4.80 -2.02 7.33
N SER A 51 3.73 -1.39 7.83
CA SER A 51 3.75 -0.58 9.05
C SER A 51 2.37 -0.54 9.70
N SER A 52 2.34 -0.37 11.02
CA SER A 52 1.09 -0.17 11.76
C SER A 52 0.38 1.16 11.45
N GLY A 53 1.09 2.11 10.85
CA GLY A 53 0.52 3.38 10.40
C GLY A 53 0.03 3.35 8.96
N ALA A 54 0.43 2.34 8.19
CA ALA A 54 0.13 2.27 6.76
C ALA A 54 -1.36 1.99 6.51
N TYR A 55 -1.88 2.54 5.41
CA TYR A 55 -3.26 2.37 4.97
C TYR A 55 -3.40 2.52 3.45
N ILE A 56 -4.49 2.02 2.89
CA ILE A 56 -4.82 2.18 1.48
C ILE A 56 -5.54 3.52 1.26
N VAL A 57 -4.99 4.35 0.38
CA VAL A 57 -5.56 5.63 -0.04
C VAL A 57 -6.60 5.40 -1.13
N SER A 58 -6.29 4.55 -2.09
CA SER A 58 -7.18 4.21 -3.20
C SER A 58 -6.76 2.90 -3.86
N SER A 59 -7.73 2.22 -4.43
CA SER A 59 -7.54 1.10 -5.34
C SER A 59 -8.36 1.29 -6.61
N SER A 60 -7.86 0.75 -7.71
CA SER A 60 -8.61 0.66 -8.95
C SER A 60 -8.20 -0.57 -9.74
N ALA A 61 -9.14 -1.12 -10.49
CA ALA A 61 -8.90 -2.22 -11.41
C ALA A 61 -9.35 -1.82 -12.82
N THR A 62 -8.54 -2.18 -13.81
CA THR A 62 -8.90 -2.06 -15.23
C THR A 62 -8.70 -3.39 -15.93
N VAL A 63 -9.54 -3.68 -16.91
CA VAL A 63 -9.48 -4.91 -17.71
C VAL A 63 -9.20 -4.55 -19.15
N SER A 64 -8.16 -5.15 -19.73
CA SER A 64 -7.80 -5.02 -21.14
C SER A 64 -7.57 -6.41 -21.73
N GLY A 65 -8.55 -6.90 -22.51
CA GLY A 65 -8.54 -8.28 -22.99
C GLY A 65 -8.54 -9.28 -21.82
N SER A 66 -7.51 -10.12 -21.77
CA SER A 66 -7.30 -11.11 -20.68
C SER A 66 -6.40 -10.60 -19.55
N THR A 67 -5.99 -9.32 -19.58
CA THR A 67 -5.14 -8.72 -18.55
C THR A 67 -5.98 -7.87 -17.61
N VAL A 68 -5.85 -8.13 -16.31
CA VAL A 68 -6.38 -7.28 -15.24
C VAL A 68 -5.21 -6.52 -14.63
N THR A 69 -5.30 -5.19 -14.65
CA THR A 69 -4.33 -4.31 -14.00
C THR A 69 -4.99 -3.74 -12.74
N LEU A 70 -4.35 -3.98 -11.59
CA LEU A 70 -4.77 -3.43 -10.31
C LEU A 70 -3.74 -2.39 -9.86
N ASP A 71 -4.21 -1.19 -9.58
CA ASP A 71 -3.43 -0.10 -9.02
C ASP A 71 -3.86 0.11 -7.57
N VAL A 72 -2.93 -0.06 -6.65
CA VAL A 72 -3.14 0.15 -5.21
C VAL A 72 -2.20 1.24 -4.74
N VAL A 73 -2.77 2.31 -4.19
CA VAL A 73 -2.01 3.43 -3.63
C VAL A 73 -2.09 3.33 -2.12
N ALA A 74 -0.96 3.04 -1.48
CA ALA A 74 -0.82 3.05 -0.03
C ALA A 74 -0.10 4.31 0.45
N ALA A 75 -0.41 4.73 1.67
CA ALA A 75 0.31 5.78 2.39
C ALA A 75 0.71 5.28 3.77
N ASP A 76 1.76 5.88 4.35
CA ASP A 76 2.21 5.62 5.71
C ASP A 76 2.67 6.93 6.36
N PRO A 77 1.92 7.47 7.35
CA PRO A 77 2.33 8.64 8.10
C PRO A 77 3.40 8.31 9.18
N GLY A 78 3.84 7.06 9.27
CA GLY A 78 4.72 6.53 10.28
C GLY A 78 3.98 5.65 11.29
N GLY A 79 4.71 4.71 11.88
CA GLY A 79 4.17 3.73 12.81
C GLY A 79 5.24 2.75 13.28
N LEU A 80 4.81 1.64 13.85
CA LEU A 80 5.72 0.53 14.16
C LEU A 80 6.03 -0.23 12.86
N ALA A 81 7.29 -0.57 12.65
CA ALA A 81 7.74 -1.40 11.54
C ALA A 81 7.31 -2.87 11.76
N VAL A 82 6.03 -3.13 11.53
CA VAL A 82 5.38 -4.44 11.69
C VAL A 82 4.47 -4.69 10.49
N LEU A 83 4.42 -5.95 10.04
CA LEU A 83 3.50 -6.37 9.00
C LEU A 83 2.06 -6.41 9.54
N VAL A 84 1.15 -5.70 8.89
CA VAL A 84 -0.27 -5.65 9.26
C VAL A 84 -1.11 -6.29 8.17
N PRO A 85 -1.83 -7.40 8.45
CA PRO A 85 -2.68 -8.06 7.46
C PRO A 85 -3.75 -7.14 6.88
N HIS A 86 -3.93 -7.21 5.57
CA HIS A 86 -4.87 -6.37 4.83
C HIS A 86 -5.43 -7.10 3.59
N THR A 87 -6.62 -6.69 3.14
CA THR A 87 -7.28 -7.23 1.95
C THR A 87 -7.87 -6.09 1.14
N GLU A 88 -7.53 -6.06 -0.15
CA GLU A 88 -8.03 -5.08 -1.12
C GLU A 88 -8.84 -5.76 -2.22
#